data_AF-A0AAW5CYZ4-F1
#
_entry.id   AF-A0AAW5CYZ4-F1
#
_cell.length_a   1.000
_cell.length_b   1.000
_cell.length_c   1.000
_cell.angle_alpha   90.00
_cell.angle_beta   90.00
_cell.angle_gamma   90.00
#
_symmetry.space_group_name_H-M   'P 1'
#
loop_
_entity.id
_entity.type
_entity.pdbx_description
1 polymer ?
#
loop_
_entity_poly.entity_id
_entity_poly.type
_entity_poly.pdbx_seq_one_letter_code
_entity_poly.pdbx_strand_id
1 'polypeptide(L)' 'MEKYIVSKAEIEALKGEKRVHFLNPNAQRLNKSLGDLTGITGFGFHIVEIQPGFDSTETHMHYHEDECVYIARHC' A
#
# COMPACT_ATOMS: atom_id res chain seq x y z
N MET A 1 -14.46 -11.65 -15.33
CA MET A 1 -13.45 -11.21 -16.33
C MET A 1 -12.23 -10.81 -15.54
N GLU A 2 -11.13 -11.55 -15.64
CA GLU A 2 -9.92 -11.25 -14.88
C GLU A 2 -9.28 -9.98 -15.45
N LYS A 3 -9.23 -8.92 -14.63
CA LYS A 3 -8.70 -7.62 -15.04
C LYS A 3 -7.20 -7.60 -14.73
N TYR A 4 -6.39 -7.85 -15.75
CA TYR A 4 -4.92 -7.87 -15.62
C TYR A 4 -4.24 -6.53 -15.89
N ILE A 5 -4.99 -5.54 -16.37
CA ILE A 5 -4.47 -4.19 -16.64
C ILE A 5 -5.20 -3.22 -15.71
N VAL A 6 -4.41 -2.47 -14.93
CA VAL A 6 -4.90 -1.35 -14.14
C VAL A 6 -4.21 -0.10 -14.67
N SER A 7 -4.97 0.75 -15.35
CA SER A 7 -4.45 1.98 -15.93
C SER A 7 -4.18 3.04 -14.86
N LYS A 8 -3.33 4.02 -15.19
CA LYS A 8 -3.06 5.18 -14.33
C LYS A 8 -4.34 5.89 -13.90
N ALA A 9 -5.26 6.14 -14.84
CA ALA A 9 -6.52 6.82 -14.55
C ALA A 9 -7.40 6.05 -13.54
N GLU A 10 -7.39 4.72 -13.63
CA GLU A 10 -8.11 3.88 -12.66
C GLU A 10 -7.45 3.94 -11.28
N ILE A 11 -6.11 3.88 -11.20
CA ILE A 11 -5.36 4.02 -9.94
C ILE A 11 -5.62 5.38 -9.28
N GLU A 12 -5.66 6.45 -10.08
CA GLU A 12 -5.94 7.81 -9.60
C GLU A 12 -7.40 7.95 -9.11
N ALA A 13 -8.34 7.26 -9.75
CA ALA A 13 -9.75 7.24 -9.34
C ALA A 13 -10.03 6.37 -8.09
N LEU A 14 -9.13 5.46 -7.71
CA LEU A 14 -9.27 4.68 -6.49
C LEU A 14 -9.24 5.60 -5.26
N LYS A 15 -10.29 5.53 -4.43
CA LYS A 15 -10.35 6.23 -3.15
C LYS A 15 -9.25 5.77 -2.18
N GLY A 16 -8.90 4.48 -2.23
CA GLY A 16 -8.02 3.85 -1.24
C GLY A 16 -8.66 3.73 0.13
N GLU A 17 -7.94 3.12 1.06
CA GLU A 17 -8.35 2.92 2.45
C GLU A 17 -7.39 3.64 3.39
N LYS A 18 -7.93 4.40 4.35
CA LYS A 18 -7.11 4.93 5.44
C LYS A 18 -6.79 3.77 6.39
N ARG A 19 -5.50 3.49 6.58
CA ARG A 19 -5.02 2.45 7.49
C ARG A 19 -4.14 3.07 8.57
N VAL A 20 -4.32 2.59 9.79
CA VAL A 20 -3.50 2.93 10.95
C VAL A 20 -2.89 1.63 11.47
N HIS A 21 -1.58 1.60 11.70
CA HIS A 21 -0.95 0.43 12.30
C HIS A 21 -1.47 0.25 13.74
N PHE A 22 -1.89 -0.95 14.11
CA PHE A 22 -2.55 -1.20 15.39
C PHE A 22 -1.64 -0.96 16.63
N LEU A 23 -0.31 -1.06 16.47
CA LEU A 23 0.67 -0.75 17.51
C LEU A 23 1.25 0.67 17.44
N ASN A 24 1.05 1.40 16.34
CA ASN A 24 1.59 2.74 16.15
C ASN A 24 0.50 3.67 15.60
N PRO A 25 -0.14 4.50 16.44
CA PRO A 25 -1.18 5.43 15.99
C PRO A 25 -0.65 6.53 15.07
N ASN A 26 0.67 6.77 15.02
CA ASN A 26 1.30 7.70 14.07
C ASN A 26 1.55 7.06 12.69
N ALA A 27 1.53 5.73 12.59
CA ALA A 27 1.66 5.05 11.31
C ALA A 27 0.34 5.07 10.53
N GLN A 28 0.07 6.19 9.87
CA GLN A 28 -1.15 6.46 9.12
C GLN A 28 -0.86 6.62 7.64
N ARG A 29 -1.59 5.88 6.81
CA ARG A 29 -1.39 5.87 5.36
C ARG A 29 -2.68 5.70 4.59
N LEU A 30 -2.71 6.22 3.38
CA LEU A 30 -3.71 5.84 2.38
C LEU A 30 -3.18 4.63 1.60
N ASN A 31 -3.94 3.54 1.59
CA ASN A 31 -3.54 2.27 1.00
C ASN A 31 -4.43 1.93 -0.20
N LYS A 32 -3.84 1.73 -1.37
CA LYS A 32 -4.51 1.21 -2.57
C LYS A 32 -3.96 -0.17 -2.89
N SER A 33 -4.73 -1.21 -2.60
CA SER A 33 -4.33 -2.59 -2.87
C SER A 33 -4.60 -2.96 -4.33
N LEU A 34 -3.55 -2.96 -5.15
CA LEU A 34 -3.66 -3.36 -6.55
C LEU A 34 -3.67 -4.88 -6.69
N GLY A 35 -2.97 -5.59 -5.80
CA GLY A 35 -3.00 -7.05 -5.75
C GLY A 35 -4.42 -7.60 -5.57
N ASP A 36 -5.17 -7.06 -4.58
CA ASP A 36 -6.56 -7.48 -4.35
C ASP A 36 -7.46 -7.13 -5.54
N LEU A 37 -7.23 -5.96 -6.17
CA LEU A 37 -8.00 -5.51 -7.34
C LEU A 37 -7.85 -6.46 -8.54
N THR A 38 -6.68 -7.08 -8.69
CA THR A 38 -6.37 -7.97 -9.83
C THR A 38 -6.42 -9.46 -9.47
N GLY A 39 -6.64 -9.81 -8.19
CA GLY A 39 -6.75 -11.19 -7.72
C GLY A 39 -5.41 -11.89 -7.44
N ILE A 40 -4.33 -11.14 -7.20
CA ILE A 40 -3.04 -11.71 -6.81
C ILE A 40 -3.16 -12.27 -5.38
N THR A 41 -2.76 -13.54 -5.20
CA THR A 41 -2.80 -14.22 -3.88
C THR A 41 -1.41 -14.61 -3.34
N GLY A 42 -0.36 -14.53 -4.17
CA GLY A 42 0.99 -14.93 -3.77
C GLY A 42 1.82 -13.83 -3.10
N PHE A 43 1.44 -12.57 -3.26
CA PHE A 43 2.09 -11.42 -2.63
C PHE A 43 1.19 -10.18 -2.62
N GLY A 44 1.48 -9.23 -1.73
CA GLY A 44 0.81 -7.93 -1.70
C GLY A 44 1.48 -6.92 -2.65
N PHE A 45 0.67 -6.18 -3.42
CA PHE A 45 1.15 -5.04 -4.20
C PHE A 45 0.28 -3.82 -3.91
N HIS A 46 0.87 -2.84 -3.23
CA HIS A 46 0.16 -1.69 -2.71
C HIS A 46 0.82 -0.38 -3.16
N ILE A 47 0.00 0.57 -3.59
CA ILE A 47 0.40 1.98 -3.66
C ILE A 47 0.01 2.63 -2.34
N VAL A 48 1.01 3.17 -1.64
CA VAL A 48 0.86 3.75 -0.32
C VAL A 48 1.22 5.23 -0.37
N GLU A 49 0.38 6.07 0.22
CA GLU A 49 0.64 7.49 0.38
C GLU A 49 0.69 7.85 1.87
N ILE A 50 1.78 8.49 2.28
CA ILE A 50 2.04 8.89 3.67
C ILE A 50 2.13 10.41 3.69
N GLN A 51 1.35 11.05 4.56
CA GLN A 51 1.38 12.50 4.70
C GLN A 51 2.59 12.94 5.55
N PRO A 52 3.10 14.17 5.38
CA PRO A 52 4.21 14.66 6.19
C PRO A 52 3.94 14.53 7.70
N GLY A 53 4.93 14.03 8.44
CA GLY A 53 4.85 13.82 9.89
C GLY A 53 4.27 12.46 10.33
N PHE A 54 3.77 11.64 9.41
CA PHE A 54 3.29 10.28 9.71
C PHE A 54 4.29 9.20 9.27
N ASP A 55 4.16 8.02 9.87
CA ASP A 55 5.00 6.86 9.58
C ASP A 55 4.28 5.90 8.61
N SER A 56 5.05 5.02 7.96
CA SER A 56 4.48 3.94 7.15
C SER A 56 3.87 2.84 8.02
N THR A 57 4.55 2.46 9.11
CA THR A 57 4.28 1.28 9.94
C THR A 57 4.98 1.40 11.30
N GLU A 58 4.75 0.44 12.21
CA GLU A 58 5.58 0.29 13.41
C GLU A 58 6.94 -0.33 13.03
N THR A 59 8.00 0.00 13.76
CA THR A 59 9.31 -0.62 13.51
C THR A 59 9.21 -2.12 13.73
N HIS A 60 9.49 -2.92 12.71
CA HIS A 60 9.23 -4.36 12.74
C HIS A 60 10.24 -5.16 11.93
N MET A 61 10.11 -6.48 12.02
CA MET A 61 10.88 -7.47 11.29
C MET A 61 9.95 -8.62 10.91
N HIS A 62 10.11 -9.14 9.69
CA HIS A 62 9.45 -10.37 9.25
C HIS A 62 10.41 -11.55 9.41
N TYR A 63 9.89 -12.70 9.85
CA TYR A 63 10.65 -13.95 9.99
C TYR A 63 10.51 -14.89 8.78
N HIS A 64 9.46 -14.71 7.98
CA HIS A 64 9.09 -15.64 6.91
C HIS A 64 8.65 -14.94 5.62
N GLU A 65 8.40 -13.64 5.67
CA GLU A 65 7.93 -12.86 4.52
C GLU A 65 9.01 -11.86 4.14
N ASP A 66 9.25 -11.70 2.84
CA ASP A 66 10.08 -10.63 2.33
C ASP A 66 9.22 -9.39 2.07
N GLU A 67 9.76 -8.20 2.34
CA GLU A 67 9.12 -6.92 2.03
C GLU A 67 10.12 -5.99 1.34
N CYS A 68 9.63 -5.21 0.37
CA CYS A 68 10.43 -4.17 -0.27
C CYS A 68 9.59 -2.93 -0.57
N VAL A 69 10.27 -1.79 -0.70
CA VAL A 69 9.64 -0.49 -0.98
C VAL A 69 10.34 0.16 -2.16
N TYR A 70 9.55 0.69 -3.09
CA TYR A 70 10.02 1.56 -4.16
C TYR A 70 9.40 2.94 -4.02
N ILE A 71 10.24 3.98 -3.93
CA ILE A 71 9.77 5.37 -3.82
C ILE A 71 9.39 5.87 -5.22
N ALA A 72 8.09 5.90 -5.50
CA ALA A 72 7.56 6.31 -6.79
C ALA A 72 7.52 7.83 -7.00
N ARG A 73 7.34 8.59 -5.92
CA ARG A 73 7.41 10.06 -5.92
C ARG A 73 7.85 10.53 -4.55
N HIS A 74 8.68 11.57 -4.52
CA HIS A 74 9.02 12.30 -3.30
C HIS A 74 8.50 13.73 -3.47
N CYS A 75 8.01 14.32 -2.39
CA CYS A 75 7.61 15.72 -2.33
C CYS A 75 8.78 16.54 -1.81
#